data_AF-A0AAI8XPW6-F1
#
_entry.id   AF-A0AAI8XPW6-F1
#
_cell.length_a   1.000
_cell.length_b   1.000
_cell.length_c   1.000
_cell.angle_alpha   90.00
_cell.angle_beta   90.00
_cell.angle_gamma   90.00
#
_symmetry.space_group_name_H-M   'P 1'
#
loop_
_entity.id
_entity.type
_entity.pdbx_description
1 polymer ?
#
loop_
_entity_poly.entity_id
_entity_poly.type
_entity_poly.pdbx_seq_one_letter_code
_entity_poly.pdbx_strand_id
1 'polypeptide(L)'
;MATYPWLPDWYDVQGFPFAEGAVRALLEPLFPTNVDGAVEVVNQLPDAVLDTGWFGRILFIARFGGAGDIRKDQAAMQIAAITNSPTDSQVLTGFVRDVLVCVDDPIEVELEDGRAATITAVSEMTGPEEIPGLEYDERIVPSTFLFTFDNPLSTPDYSDHLGI
;
A
#
# COMPACT_ATOMS: atom_id res chain seq x y z
N MET A 1 -6.01 18.30 -17.88
CA MET A 1 -5.02 18.26 -16.79
C MET A 1 -5.53 19.10 -15.64
N ALA A 2 -5.55 18.55 -14.43
CA ALA A 2 -5.83 19.35 -13.24
C ALA A 2 -4.75 20.43 -13.10
N THR A 3 -5.14 21.66 -12.79
CA THR A 3 -4.20 22.77 -12.54
C THR A 3 -4.22 23.10 -11.07
N TYR A 4 -3.04 23.19 -10.47
CA TYR A 4 -2.88 23.48 -9.05
C TYR A 4 -2.24 24.87 -8.92
N PRO A 5 -3.03 25.92 -8.62
CA PRO A 5 -2.54 27.31 -8.66
C PRO A 5 -1.47 27.62 -7.59
N TRP A 6 -1.24 26.68 -6.67
CA TRP A 6 -0.23 26.76 -5.62
C TRP A 6 1.07 26.00 -5.98
N LEU A 7 1.13 25.32 -7.14
CA LEU A 7 2.35 24.71 -7.67
C LEU A 7 2.97 25.60 -8.75
N PRO A 8 4.30 25.52 -8.95
CA PRO A 8 4.95 26.17 -10.08
C PRO A 8 4.39 25.70 -11.42
N ASP A 9 4.35 26.59 -12.40
CA ASP A 9 3.83 26.34 -13.74
C ASP A 9 4.67 25.33 -14.55
N TRP A 10 5.93 25.14 -14.17
CA TRP A 10 6.84 24.14 -14.73
C TRP A 10 6.74 22.76 -14.08
N TYR A 11 6.02 22.62 -12.96
CA TYR A 11 5.90 21.32 -12.28
C TYR A 11 4.87 20.44 -12.98
N ASP A 12 5.29 19.25 -13.41
CA ASP A 12 4.38 18.25 -13.93
C ASP A 12 3.87 17.36 -12.78
N VAL A 13 2.55 17.32 -12.67
CA VAL A 13 1.82 16.57 -11.65
C VAL A 13 1.90 15.05 -11.90
N GLN A 14 2.36 14.61 -13.07
CA GLN A 14 2.72 13.21 -13.34
C GLN A 14 4.03 12.83 -12.62
N GLY A 15 4.04 12.93 -11.29
CA GLY A 15 5.10 12.39 -10.44
C GLY A 15 4.98 10.87 -10.24
N PHE A 16 5.68 10.37 -9.23
CA PHE A 16 5.65 8.97 -8.83
C PHE A 16 4.21 8.44 -8.69
N PRO A 17 3.93 7.21 -9.17
CA PRO A 17 2.62 6.59 -8.95
C PRO A 17 2.36 6.44 -7.45
N PHE A 18 1.08 6.54 -7.06
CA PHE A 18 0.71 6.41 -5.65
C PHE A 18 0.83 4.96 -5.20
N ALA A 19 1.94 4.65 -4.52
CA ALA A 19 2.34 3.27 -4.19
C ALA A 19 1.28 2.53 -3.36
N GLU A 20 0.67 3.18 -2.38
CA GLU A 20 -0.42 2.61 -1.57
C GLU A 20 -1.65 2.28 -2.43
N GLY A 21 -1.94 3.13 -3.43
CA GLY A 21 -2.97 2.87 -4.43
C GLY A 21 -2.66 1.64 -5.28
N ALA A 22 -1.41 1.46 -5.68
CA ALA A 22 -0.96 0.29 -6.44
C ALA A 22 -1.07 -1.01 -5.62
N VAL A 23 -0.61 -1.00 -4.36
CA VAL A 23 -0.72 -2.17 -3.47
C VAL A 23 -2.18 -2.49 -3.16
N ARG A 24 -3.03 -1.46 -2.98
CA ARG A 24 -4.49 -1.66 -2.85
C ARG A 24 -5.07 -2.31 -4.10
N ALA A 25 -4.80 -1.76 -5.29
CA ALA A 25 -5.30 -2.29 -6.55
C ALA A 25 -4.79 -3.72 -6.85
N LEU A 26 -3.60 -4.09 -6.34
CA LEU A 26 -3.09 -5.47 -6.41
C LEU A 26 -3.89 -6.43 -5.51
N LEU A 27 -4.20 -6.02 -4.28
CA LEU A 27 -4.76 -6.91 -3.25
C LEU A 27 -6.29 -6.94 -3.24
N GLU A 28 -6.96 -5.83 -3.55
CA GLU A 28 -8.43 -5.70 -3.55
C GLU A 28 -9.13 -6.78 -4.39
N PRO A 29 -8.67 -7.14 -5.61
CA PRO A 29 -9.30 -8.17 -6.43
C PRO A 29 -9.19 -9.61 -5.88
N LEU A 30 -8.31 -9.84 -4.90
CA LEU A 30 -8.10 -11.18 -4.31
C LEU A 30 -9.22 -11.57 -3.34
N PHE A 31 -10.04 -10.61 -2.91
CA PHE A 31 -11.10 -10.84 -1.95
C PHE A 31 -12.47 -10.88 -2.64
N PRO A 32 -13.35 -11.83 -2.27
CA PRO A 32 -14.70 -11.90 -2.82
C PRO A 32 -15.53 -10.70 -2.34
N THR A 33 -16.22 -10.03 -3.27
CA THR A 33 -17.08 -8.86 -2.97
C THR A 33 -18.53 -9.22 -2.69
N ASN A 34 -18.92 -10.48 -2.94
CA ASN A 34 -20.30 -10.97 -2.85
C ASN A 34 -20.58 -11.76 -1.57
N VAL A 35 -19.79 -11.54 -0.52
CA VAL A 35 -19.95 -12.20 0.79
C VAL A 35 -20.15 -11.16 1.90
N ASP A 36 -20.99 -11.49 2.87
CA ASP A 36 -21.19 -10.63 4.04
C ASP A 36 -19.89 -10.55 4.86
N GLY A 37 -19.45 -9.32 5.14
CA GLY A 37 -18.19 -9.08 5.84
C GLY A 37 -16.96 -9.43 5.00
N ALA A 38 -17.03 -9.19 3.69
CA ALA A 38 -15.87 -9.17 2.79
C ALA A 38 -14.74 -8.30 3.35
N VAL A 39 -13.51 -8.61 2.97
CA VAL A 39 -12.34 -7.83 3.39
C VAL A 39 -12.34 -6.51 2.61
N GLU A 40 -12.32 -5.40 3.35
CA GLU A 40 -12.14 -4.06 2.79
C GLU A 40 -10.65 -3.73 2.74
N VAL A 41 -10.10 -3.59 1.53
CA VAL A 41 -8.70 -3.18 1.35
C VAL A 41 -8.65 -1.66 1.25
N VAL A 42 -8.00 -1.02 2.22
CA VAL A 42 -8.00 0.44 2.35
C VAL A 42 -6.61 0.97 2.65
N ASN A 43 -6.32 2.17 2.17
CA ASN A 43 -5.11 2.93 2.50
C ASN A 43 -5.38 4.14 3.41
N GLN A 44 -6.63 4.30 3.81
CA GLN A 44 -7.08 5.23 4.83
C GLN A 44 -8.15 4.51 5.64
N LEU A 45 -8.02 4.52 6.97
CA LEU A 45 -9.09 4.01 7.81
C LEU A 45 -10.32 4.91 7.65
N PRO A 46 -11.53 4.34 7.48
CA PRO A 46 -12.74 5.15 7.46
C PRO A 46 -12.89 5.96 8.76
N ASP A 47 -13.45 7.16 8.65
CA ASP A 47 -13.67 8.03 9.80
C ASP A 47 -14.46 7.30 10.90
N ALA A 48 -14.07 7.50 12.16
CA ALA A 48 -14.70 6.95 13.37
C ALA A 48 -14.67 5.42 13.55
N VAL A 49 -13.98 4.64 12.70
CA VAL A 49 -13.95 3.16 12.79
C VAL A 49 -13.49 2.63 14.16
N LEU A 50 -12.51 3.28 14.79
CA LEU A 50 -11.99 2.85 16.09
C LEU A 50 -12.92 3.21 17.26
N ASP A 51 -13.75 4.25 17.12
CA ASP A 51 -14.61 4.76 18.19
C ASP A 51 -16.04 4.20 18.16
N THR A 52 -16.47 3.58 17.07
CA THR A 52 -17.87 3.16 16.86
C THR A 52 -18.18 1.70 17.14
N GLY A 53 -17.20 0.89 17.57
CA GLY A 53 -17.38 -0.55 17.71
C GLY A 53 -17.57 -1.22 16.35
N TRP A 54 -16.73 -0.86 15.38
CA TRP A 54 -16.76 -1.42 14.03
C TRP A 54 -16.66 -2.96 14.05
N PHE A 55 -17.46 -3.61 13.19
CA PHE A 55 -17.47 -5.05 12.98
C PHE A 55 -17.19 -5.34 11.50
N GLY A 56 -16.05 -5.96 11.19
CA GLY A 56 -15.72 -6.34 9.82
C GLY A 56 -14.33 -6.93 9.67
N ARG A 57 -13.80 -6.89 8.44
CA ARG A 57 -12.42 -7.28 8.11
C ARG A 57 -11.82 -6.19 7.23
N ILE A 58 -10.74 -5.58 7.69
CA ILE A 58 -10.00 -4.54 6.98
C ILE A 58 -8.59 -5.06 6.73
N LEU A 59 -8.10 -4.81 5.53
CA LEU A 59 -6.69 -4.85 5.21
C LEU A 59 -6.21 -3.43 5.00
N PHE A 60 -5.55 -2.88 6.02
CA PHE A 60 -5.04 -1.52 6.00
C PHE A 60 -3.63 -1.48 5.42
N ILE A 61 -3.38 -0.55 4.49
CA ILE A 61 -2.11 -0.37 3.81
C ILE A 61 -1.61 1.05 4.07
N ALA A 62 -0.42 1.18 4.64
CA ALA A 62 0.21 2.49 4.82
C ALA A 62 1.70 2.44 4.52
N ARG A 63 2.19 3.41 3.75
CA ARG A 63 3.62 3.65 3.64
C ARG A 63 4.14 4.26 4.94
N PHE A 64 5.15 3.65 5.52
CA PHE A 64 5.82 4.19 6.72
C PHE A 64 7.28 4.60 6.44
N GLY A 65 7.80 4.28 5.25
CA GLY A 65 9.15 4.65 4.84
C GLY A 65 9.44 4.34 3.38
N GLY A 66 10.72 4.45 3.01
CA GLY A 66 11.17 4.15 1.66
C GLY A 66 12.36 4.98 1.19
N ALA A 67 12.73 4.77 -0.06
CA ALA A 67 13.74 5.53 -0.78
C ALA A 67 13.36 5.56 -2.27
N GLY A 68 13.63 6.65 -2.96
CA GLY A 68 13.37 6.77 -4.39
C GLY A 68 14.54 7.38 -5.12
N ASP A 69 14.75 6.95 -6.36
CA ASP A 69 15.58 7.62 -7.36
C ASP A 69 14.79 7.82 -8.65
N ILE A 70 15.44 8.30 -9.72
CA ILE A 70 14.77 8.59 -10.99
C ILE A 70 14.20 7.34 -11.67
N ARG A 71 14.71 6.14 -11.36
CA ARG A 71 14.34 4.86 -11.98
C ARG A 71 13.47 3.99 -11.09
N LYS A 72 13.59 4.11 -9.76
CA LYS A 72 12.90 3.24 -8.82
C LYS A 72 12.30 3.99 -7.65
N ASP A 73 11.14 3.54 -7.19
CA ASP A 73 10.58 3.89 -5.90
C ASP A 73 10.52 2.65 -5.01
N GLN A 74 11.24 2.67 -3.89
CA GLN A 74 11.15 1.68 -2.84
C GLN A 74 10.20 2.20 -1.76
N ALA A 75 9.05 1.55 -1.63
CA ALA A 75 8.04 1.90 -0.64
C ALA A 75 7.97 0.82 0.45
N ALA A 76 8.42 1.17 1.65
CA ALA A 76 8.24 0.33 2.82
C ALA A 76 6.79 0.51 3.31
N MET A 77 6.01 -0.55 3.20
CA MET A 77 4.58 -0.60 3.50
C MET A 77 4.33 -1.43 4.74
N GLN A 78 3.56 -0.88 5.67
CA GLN A 78 2.90 -1.64 6.71
C GLN A 78 1.54 -2.09 6.16
N ILE A 79 1.30 -3.39 6.22
CA ILE A 79 0.03 -4.01 5.88
C ILE A 79 -0.52 -4.65 7.16
N ALA A 80 -1.68 -4.17 7.61
CA ALA A 80 -2.31 -4.62 8.85
C ALA A 80 -3.67 -5.27 8.59
N ALA A 81 -3.81 -6.51 9.05
CA ALA A 81 -5.10 -7.18 9.14
C ALA A 81 -5.82 -6.71 10.41
N ILE A 82 -7.02 -6.18 10.25
CA ILE A 82 -7.86 -5.68 11.35
C ILE A 82 -9.20 -6.41 11.26
N THR A 83 -9.51 -7.23 12.27
CA THR A 83 -10.76 -8.00 12.30
C THR A 83 -11.38 -7.97 13.70
N ASN A 84 -12.43 -8.76 13.93
CA ASN A 84 -13.01 -8.91 15.27
C ASN A 84 -12.30 -9.96 16.13
N SER A 85 -11.34 -10.71 15.58
CA SER A 85 -10.70 -11.85 16.22
C SER A 85 -9.20 -11.89 15.90
N PRO A 86 -8.31 -12.06 16.89
CA PRO A 86 -6.88 -12.24 16.63
C PRO A 86 -6.60 -13.38 15.66
N THR A 87 -7.35 -14.48 15.77
CA THR A 87 -7.21 -15.64 14.88
C THR A 87 -7.57 -15.30 13.43
N ASP A 88 -8.63 -14.54 13.20
CA ASP A 88 -9.03 -14.13 11.84
C ASP A 88 -7.98 -13.18 11.24
N SER A 89 -7.44 -12.27 12.06
CA SER A 89 -6.37 -11.36 11.63
C SER A 89 -5.09 -12.10 11.27
N GLN A 90 -4.70 -13.13 12.03
CA GLN A 90 -3.56 -13.99 11.71
C GLN A 90 -3.77 -14.75 10.40
N VAL A 91 -4.98 -15.27 10.15
CA VAL A 91 -5.31 -15.94 8.87
C VAL A 91 -5.24 -14.96 7.71
N LEU A 92 -5.81 -13.76 7.84
CA LEU A 92 -5.81 -12.75 6.79
C LEU A 92 -4.40 -12.27 6.46
N THR A 93 -3.59 -11.96 7.48
CA THR A 93 -2.19 -11.58 7.28
C THR A 93 -1.36 -12.73 6.70
N GLY A 94 -1.60 -13.97 7.14
CA GLY A 94 -0.95 -15.16 6.57
C GLY A 94 -1.24 -15.32 5.07
N PHE A 95 -2.50 -15.16 4.66
CA PHE A 95 -2.88 -15.16 3.25
C PHE A 95 -2.15 -14.09 2.44
N VAL A 96 -2.11 -12.84 2.94
CA VAL A 96 -1.43 -11.74 2.25
C VAL A 96 0.06 -12.02 2.13
N ARG A 97 0.68 -12.54 3.19
CA ARG A 97 2.09 -12.96 3.17
C ARG A 97 2.33 -14.02 2.12
N ASP A 98 1.54 -15.09 2.10
CA ASP A 98 1.69 -16.19 1.14
C ASP A 98 1.56 -15.71 -0.32
N VAL A 99 0.68 -14.74 -0.59
CA VAL A 99 0.56 -14.12 -1.92
C VAL A 99 1.80 -13.29 -2.27
N LEU A 100 2.22 -12.40 -1.37
CA LEU A 100 3.26 -11.42 -1.65
C LEU A 100 4.66 -12.03 -1.74
N VAL A 101 4.96 -13.08 -0.96
CA VAL A 101 6.27 -13.76 -1.01
C VAL A 101 6.46 -14.58 -2.29
N CYS A 102 5.39 -14.83 -3.05
CA CYS A 102 5.43 -15.54 -4.32
C CYS A 102 5.61 -14.61 -5.55
N VAL A 103 5.75 -13.30 -5.34
CA VAL A 103 5.98 -12.34 -6.43
C VAL A 103 7.43 -12.41 -6.89
N ASP A 104 7.69 -13.23 -7.92
CA ASP A 104 9.02 -13.39 -8.53
C ASP A 104 9.18 -12.62 -9.86
N ASP A 105 8.08 -12.37 -10.57
CA ASP A 105 8.04 -11.63 -11.84
C ASP A 105 7.44 -10.23 -11.67
N PRO A 106 7.81 -9.24 -12.51
CA PRO A 106 7.19 -7.93 -12.48
C PRO A 106 5.67 -7.99 -12.70
N ILE A 107 4.93 -7.24 -11.90
CA ILE A 107 3.48 -7.13 -11.97
C ILE A 107 3.09 -5.71 -12.39
N GLU A 108 2.35 -5.59 -13.49
CA GLU A 108 1.69 -4.34 -13.85
C GLU A 108 0.31 -4.26 -13.19
N VAL A 109 0.07 -3.14 -12.49
CA VAL A 109 -1.18 -2.87 -11.79
C VAL A 109 -1.79 -1.59 -12.34
N GLU A 110 -3.01 -1.67 -12.85
CA GLU A 110 -3.78 -0.49 -13.25
C GLU A 110 -4.33 0.24 -12.02
N LEU A 111 -4.14 1.55 -11.98
CA LEU A 111 -4.60 2.45 -10.93
C LEU A 111 -5.97 3.04 -11.29
N GLU A 112 -6.70 3.52 -10.29
CA GLU A 112 -8.02 4.16 -10.47
C GLU A 112 -8.00 5.37 -11.43
N ASP A 113 -6.85 6.04 -11.56
CA ASP A 113 -6.67 7.17 -12.49
C ASP A 113 -6.31 6.75 -13.93
N GLY A 114 -6.27 5.44 -14.21
CA GLY A 114 -5.97 4.85 -15.51
C GLY A 114 -4.48 4.74 -15.82
N ARG A 115 -3.57 5.12 -14.91
CA ARG A 115 -2.14 4.85 -15.05
C ARG A 115 -1.82 3.41 -14.64
N ALA A 116 -0.66 2.91 -15.07
CA ALA A 116 -0.11 1.64 -14.58
C ALA A 116 1.07 1.89 -13.65
N ALA A 117 1.19 1.07 -12.62
CA ALA A 117 2.38 0.96 -11.78
C ALA A 117 2.99 -0.43 -11.96
N THR A 118 4.32 -0.50 -12.09
CA THR A 118 5.03 -1.78 -12.25
C THR A 118 5.75 -2.12 -10.96
N ILE A 119 5.28 -3.14 -10.26
CA ILE A 119 5.94 -3.71 -9.08
C ILE A 119 6.97 -4.70 -9.57
N THR A 120 8.25 -4.47 -9.28
CA THR A 120 9.35 -5.32 -9.75
C THR A 120 9.92 -6.25 -8.69
N ALA A 121 9.66 -5.95 -7.41
CA ALA A 121 10.03 -6.83 -6.31
C ALA A 121 9.15 -6.54 -5.09
N VAL A 122 8.88 -7.59 -4.31
CA VAL A 122 8.29 -7.50 -2.98
C VAL A 122 9.15 -8.33 -2.02
N SER A 123 9.54 -7.76 -0.89
CA SER A 123 10.24 -8.51 0.15
C SER A 123 9.65 -8.24 1.53
N GLU A 124 9.43 -9.30 2.30
CA GLU A 124 9.03 -9.17 3.70
C GLU A 124 10.23 -8.62 4.50
N MET A 125 10.02 -7.47 5.17
CA MET A 125 11.00 -6.87 6.08
C MET A 125 10.76 -7.31 7.52
N THR A 126 9.49 -7.40 7.90
CA THR A 126 9.06 -7.77 9.24
C THR A 126 7.80 -8.61 9.10
N GLY A 127 7.82 -9.81 9.68
CA GLY A 127 6.65 -10.69 9.66
C GLY A 127 5.51 -10.20 10.54
N PRO A 128 4.46 -11.02 10.69
CA PRO A 128 3.38 -10.75 11.63
C PRO A 128 3.95 -10.62 13.05
N GLU A 129 4.02 -9.39 13.57
CA GLU A 129 4.53 -9.12 14.92
C GLU A 129 3.39 -8.71 15.85
N GLU A 130 3.22 -9.46 16.94
CA GLU A 130 2.66 -8.89 18.17
C GLU A 130 3.77 -8.04 18.79
N ILE A 131 3.63 -6.70 18.81
CA ILE A 131 4.65 -5.83 19.40
C ILE A 131 4.63 -6.04 20.93
N PRO A 132 5.64 -6.68 21.55
CA PRO A 132 5.57 -7.01 22.96
C PRO A 132 5.78 -5.74 23.80
N GLY A 133 4.84 -5.43 24.71
CA GLY A 133 5.00 -4.39 25.73
C GLY A 133 4.22 -3.09 25.53
N LEU A 134 3.41 -2.98 24.47
CA LEU A 134 2.37 -1.96 24.33
C LEU A 134 1.00 -2.61 24.59
N GLU A 135 0.03 -1.87 25.13
CA GLU A 135 -1.40 -2.27 25.12
C GLU A 135 -1.87 -2.27 23.65
N TYR A 136 -1.46 -3.29 22.92
CA TYR A 136 -1.76 -3.44 21.51
C TYR A 136 -3.03 -4.29 21.40
N ASP A 137 -3.97 -3.83 20.57
CA ASP A 137 -5.17 -4.59 20.27
C ASP A 137 -4.77 -5.83 19.47
N GLU A 138 -4.87 -7.01 20.08
CA GLU A 138 -4.55 -8.32 19.48
C GLU A 138 -5.33 -8.61 18.18
N ARG A 139 -6.39 -7.84 17.91
CA ARG A 139 -7.16 -7.93 16.66
C ARG A 139 -6.50 -7.23 15.48
N ILE A 140 -5.44 -6.45 15.71
CA ILE A 140 -4.64 -5.79 14.69
C ILE A 140 -3.35 -6.60 14.54
N VAL A 141 -3.07 -7.13 13.35
CA VAL A 141 -1.84 -7.90 13.09
C VAL A 141 -1.10 -7.26 11.91
N PRO A 142 -0.10 -6.40 12.18
CA PRO A 142 0.70 -5.77 11.15
C PRO A 142 1.83 -6.67 10.65
N SER A 143 2.21 -6.45 9.41
CA SER A 143 3.41 -6.98 8.75
C SER A 143 3.99 -5.91 7.84
N THR A 144 5.28 -5.99 7.56
CA THR A 144 6.01 -4.96 6.82
C THR A 144 6.66 -5.54 5.58
N PHE A 145 6.40 -4.93 4.44
CA PHE A 145 6.96 -5.31 3.14
C PHE A 145 7.64 -4.13 2.46
N LEU A 146 8.74 -4.39 1.76
CA LEU A 146 9.36 -3.45 0.83
C LEU A 146 8.87 -3.76 -0.57
N PHE A 147 8.06 -2.86 -1.12
CA PHE A 147 7.69 -2.89 -2.54
C PHE A 147 8.68 -2.05 -3.32
N THR A 148 9.20 -2.59 -4.42
CA THR A 148 9.99 -1.83 -5.39
C THR A 148 9.17 -1.63 -6.64
N PHE A 149 9.03 -0.37 -7.04
CA PHE A 149 8.35 0.06 -8.26
C PHE A 149 9.37 0.56 -9.27
N ASP A 150 9.16 0.25 -10.54
CA ASP A 150 9.85 0.95 -11.62
C ASP A 150 9.13 2.27 -11.91
N ASN A 151 9.91 3.35 -12.02
CA ASN A 151 9.36 4.62 -12.43
C ASN A 151 9.15 4.63 -13.95
N PRO A 152 8.05 5.22 -14.44
CA PRO A 152 7.88 5.46 -15.87
C PRO A 152 9.05 6.28 -16.42
N LEU A 153 9.51 5.97 -17.63
CA LEU A 153 10.51 6.78 -18.34
C LEU A 153 10.06 8.22 -18.59
N SER A 154 8.75 8.48 -18.52
CA SER A 154 8.16 9.81 -18.60
C SER A 154 8.22 10.60 -17.28
N THR A 155 8.78 10.02 -16.20
CA THR A 155 8.96 10.74 -14.94
C THR A 155 9.90 11.93 -15.18
N PRO A 156 9.43 13.17 -14.96
CA PRO A 156 10.22 14.36 -15.25
C PRO A 156 11.50 14.44 -14.41
N ASP A 157 12.60 14.84 -15.05
CA ASP A 157 13.83 15.24 -14.36
C ASP A 157 13.77 16.74 -14.08
N TYR A 158 13.79 17.11 -12.79
CA TYR A 158 13.72 18.50 -12.35
C TYR A 158 15.09 19.12 -12.07
N SER A 159 16.20 18.44 -12.35
CA SER A 159 17.56 18.91 -12.07
C SER A 159 17.84 20.31 -12.66
N ASP A 160 17.42 20.54 -13.91
CA ASP A 160 17.57 21.84 -14.58
C ASP A 160 16.81 22.98 -13.87
N HIS A 161 15.64 22.68 -13.29
CA HIS A 161 14.86 23.65 -12.51
C HIS A 161 15.47 23.94 -11.13
N LEU A 162 16.29 23.02 -10.63
CA LEU A 162 16.99 23.14 -9.35
C LEU A 162 18.39 23.76 -9.49
N GLY A 163 18.90 23.91 -10.73
CA GLY A 163 20.22 24.46 -11.01
C GLY A 163 21.38 23.56 -10.59
N ILE A 164 21.15 22.24 -10.60
CA ILE A 164 22.14 21.19 -10.25
C ILE A 164 22.61 20.42 -11.49
#